data_AF-A0A511NCW4-F1
#
_entry.id   AF-A0A511NCW4-F1
#
_cell.length_a   1.000
_cell.length_b   1.000
_cell.length_c   1.000
_cell.angle_alpha   90.00
_cell.angle_beta   90.00
_cell.angle_gamma   90.00
#
_symmetry.space_group_name_H-M   'P 1'
#
loop_
_entity.id
_entity.type
_entity.pdbx_description
1 polymer ?
#
loop_
_entity_poly.entity_id
_entity_poly.type
_entity_poly.pdbx_seq_one_letter_code
_entity_poly.pdbx_strand_id
1 'polypeptide(L)'
;MEKLNLNQENLIKLEEHFDELLPRLPFEMVSFYESSNSWEGQIEYNLNLKTGEFTYHTIENIKQQLEISSEMMQRIESEIILMLENL
;
A
#
# COMPACT_ATOMS: atom_id res chain seq x y z
N MET A 1 -9.38 13.81 14.53
CA MET A 1 -8.26 14.47 13.83
C MET A 1 -7.09 13.49 13.57
N GLU A 2 -7.30 12.17 13.62
CA GLU A 2 -6.22 11.17 13.49
C GLU A 2 -5.92 10.74 12.04
N LYS A 3 -6.91 10.73 11.14
CA LYS A 3 -6.75 10.21 9.75
C LYS A 3 -5.78 11.02 8.86
N LEU A 4 -5.66 12.32 9.12
CA LEU A 4 -4.80 13.22 8.33
C LEU A 4 -3.30 12.99 8.63
N ASN A 5 -2.99 12.50 9.84
CA ASN A 5 -1.62 12.27 10.27
C ASN A 5 -1.04 11.00 9.63
N LEU A 6 -1.84 9.94 9.57
CA LEU A 6 -1.39 8.63 9.10
C LEU A 6 -1.03 8.60 7.60
N ASN A 7 -1.81 9.28 6.77
CA ASN A 7 -1.50 9.42 5.34
C ASN A 7 -0.17 10.18 5.12
N GLN A 8 0.07 11.23 5.90
CA GLN A 8 1.31 12.01 5.82
C GLN A 8 2.52 11.18 6.29
N GLU A 9 2.38 10.44 7.39
CA GLU A 9 3.42 9.54 7.89
C GLU A 9 3.76 8.44 6.87
N ASN A 10 2.75 7.84 6.24
CA ASN A 10 2.94 6.86 5.18
C ASN A 10 3.62 7.47 3.95
N LEU A 11 3.22 8.68 3.55
CA LEU A 11 3.84 9.36 2.42
C LEU A 11 5.33 9.63 2.70
N ILE A 12 5.67 10.12 3.89
CA ILE A 12 7.08 10.32 4.31
C ILE A 12 7.86 9.01 4.19
N LYS A 13 7.31 7.89 4.67
CA LYS A 13 7.97 6.57 4.54
C LYS A 13 8.19 6.15 3.09
N LEU A 14 7.22 6.42 2.21
CA LEU A 14 7.34 6.13 0.78
C LEU A 14 8.41 7.01 0.13
N GLU A 15 8.44 8.30 0.46
CA GLU A 15 9.45 9.24 -0.03
C GLU A 15 10.85 8.86 0.46
N GLU A 16 11.00 8.47 1.72
CA GLU A 16 12.29 8.01 2.28
C GLU A 16 12.77 6.70 1.64
N HIS A 17 11.86 5.78 1.31
CA HIS A 17 12.21 4.46 0.77
C HIS A 17 12.48 4.48 -0.74
N PHE A 18 11.64 5.20 -1.50
CA PHE A 18 11.70 5.20 -2.98
C PHE A 18 12.35 6.45 -3.57
N ASP A 19 12.46 7.55 -2.80
CA ASP A 19 13.14 8.79 -3.18
C ASP A 19 12.75 9.28 -4.61
N GLU A 20 13.72 9.50 -5.50
CA GLU A 20 13.48 9.97 -6.86
C GLU A 20 12.67 9.00 -7.74
N LEU A 21 12.53 7.73 -7.34
CA LEU A 21 11.78 6.73 -8.09
C LEU A 21 10.27 6.98 -7.96
N LEU A 22 9.78 7.33 -6.77
CA LEU A 22 8.35 7.47 -6.47
C LEU A 22 7.60 8.37 -7.48
N PRO A 23 8.06 9.61 -7.79
CA PRO A 23 7.38 10.47 -8.76
C PRO A 23 7.56 10.03 -10.23
N ARG A 24 8.43 9.06 -10.51
CA ARG A 24 8.68 8.53 -11.87
C ARG A 24 7.87 7.28 -12.18
N LEU A 25 7.19 6.70 -11.18
CA LEU A 25 6.36 5.52 -11.39
C LEU A 25 5.20 5.85 -12.34
N PRO A 26 4.93 5.01 -13.35
CA PRO A 26 3.89 5.26 -14.36
C PRO A 26 2.47 4.93 -13.85
N PHE A 27 2.33 4.60 -12.56
CA PHE A 27 1.09 4.29 -11.89
C PHE A 27 1.05 4.97 -10.52
N GLU A 28 -0.16 5.23 -10.04
CA GLU A 28 -0.39 5.97 -8.79
C GLU A 28 -0.89 5.07 -7.66
N MET A 29 -1.33 3.85 -7.99
CA MET A 29 -1.90 2.92 -7.03
C MET A 29 -1.21 1.55 -7.13
N VAL A 30 -1.03 0.93 -5.97
CA VAL A 30 -0.56 -0.45 -5.83
C VAL A 30 -1.64 -1.22 -5.07
N SER A 31 -2.08 -2.34 -5.64
CA SER A 31 -3.10 -3.20 -5.04
C SER A 31 -2.63 -4.65 -5.03
N PHE A 32 -2.75 -5.32 -3.89
CA PHE A 32 -2.33 -6.71 -3.74
C PHE A 32 -3.21 -7.47 -2.74
N TYR A 33 -3.22 -8.79 -2.88
CA TYR A 33 -4.03 -9.68 -2.05
C TYR A 33 -3.14 -10.48 -1.11
N GLU A 34 -3.60 -10.64 0.13
CA GLU A 34 -3.05 -11.62 1.06
C GLU A 34 -4.06 -12.75 1.25
N SER A 35 -3.64 -13.97 0.91
CA SER A 35 -4.43 -15.18 1.14
C SER A 35 -4.26 -15.62 2.59
N SER A 36 -5.26 -15.38 3.43
CA SER A 36 -5.35 -16.10 4.70
C SER A 36 -5.64 -17.57 4.43
N ASN A 37 -4.96 -18.48 5.13
CA ASN A 37 -5.26 -19.93 5.11
C ASN A 37 -6.60 -20.27 5.81
N SER A 38 -7.29 -19.27 6.40
CA SER A 38 -8.64 -19.46 6.91
C SER A 38 -9.68 -19.27 5.80
N TRP A 39 -10.81 -19.98 5.90
CA TRP A 39 -12.01 -19.79 5.07
C TRP A 39 -12.58 -18.35 5.07
N GLU A 40 -11.98 -17.42 5.82
CA GLU A 40 -12.51 -16.11 6.20
C GLU A 40 -11.96 -14.93 5.41
N GLY A 41 -11.17 -15.17 4.36
CA GLY A 41 -11.18 -14.26 3.22
C GLY A 41 -9.86 -13.69 2.76
N GLN A 42 -9.85 -13.38 1.48
CA GLN A 42 -8.80 -12.59 0.84
C GLN A 42 -8.88 -11.17 1.39
N ILE A 43 -7.75 -10.66 1.87
CA ILE A 43 -7.60 -9.26 2.23
C ILE A 43 -7.06 -8.53 1.01
N GLU A 44 -7.77 -7.50 0.56
CA GLU A 44 -7.30 -6.63 -0.51
C GLU A 44 -6.69 -5.36 0.07
N TYR A 45 -5.40 -5.16 -0.17
CA TYR A 45 -4.69 -3.95 0.19
C TYR A 45 -4.66 -2.99 -1.00
N ASN A 46 -4.82 -1.71 -0.72
CA ASN A 46 -4.78 -0.62 -1.69
C ASN A 46 -3.95 0.53 -1.13
N LEU A 47 -2.88 0.88 -1.85
CA LEU A 47 -2.00 2.00 -1.54
C LEU A 47 -2.08 3.04 -2.65
N ASN A 48 -2.37 4.29 -2.29
CA ASN A 48 -2.16 5.43 -3.17
C ASN A 48 -0.78 6.05 -2.92
N LEU A 49 0.11 5.93 -3.90
CA LEU A 49 1.51 6.37 -3.83
C LEU A 49 1.66 7.90 -3.77
N LYS A 50 0.65 8.66 -4.20
CA LYS A 50 0.67 10.14 -4.16
C LYS A 50 0.20 10.70 -2.82
N THR A 51 -0.72 10.01 -2.16
CA THR A 51 -1.36 10.53 -0.94
C THR A 51 -0.91 9.81 0.33
N GLY A 52 -0.25 8.66 0.20
CA GLY A 52 0.08 7.78 1.34
C GLY A 52 -1.14 7.07 1.94
N GLU A 53 -2.32 7.16 1.31
CA GLU A 53 -3.50 6.44 1.78
C GLU A 53 -3.29 4.94 1.56
N PHE A 54 -3.08 4.22 2.65
CA PHE A 54 -2.95 2.76 2.67
C PHE A 54 -4.13 2.15 3.39
N THR A 55 -4.89 1.32 2.69
CA THR A 55 -6.13 0.74 3.19
C THR A 55 -6.21 -0.74 2.90
N TYR A 56 -6.96 -1.46 3.71
CA TYR A 56 -7.35 -2.84 3.40
C TYR A 56 -8.87 -3.01 3.44
N HIS A 57 -9.35 -3.97 2.66
CA HIS A 57 -10.74 -4.42 2.65
C HIS A 57 -10.79 -5.89 3.05
N THR A 58 -11.65 -6.21 4.02
CA THR A 58 -12.03 -7.59 4.35
C THR A 58 -13.34 -7.97 3.67
N ILE A 59 -13.71 -9.25 3.68
CA ILE A 59 -15.01 -9.73 3.19
C ILE A 59 -16.20 -9.03 3.90
N GLU A 60 -15.99 -8.58 5.14
CA GLU A 60 -16.99 -7.81 5.89
C GLU A 60 -17.10 -6.34 5.43
N ASN A 61 -16.38 -5.97 4.36
CA ASN A 61 -16.38 -4.67 3.70
C ASN A 61 -15.96 -3.50 4.62
N ILE A 62 -15.13 -3.79 5.62
CA ILE A 62 -14.58 -2.79 6.52
C ILE A 62 -13.33 -2.19 5.88
N LYS A 63 -13.43 -0.95 5.38
CA LYS A 63 -12.25 -0.18 4.94
C LYS A 63 -11.56 0.44 6.15
N GLN A 64 -10.35 -0.02 6.46
CA GLN A 64 -9.52 0.59 7.48
C GLN A 64 -8.24 1.17 6.87
N GLN A 65 -7.77 2.29 7.43
CA GLN A 65 -6.47 2.86 7.10
C GLN A 65 -5.39 2.22 7.96
N LEU A 66 -4.22 1.98 7.38
CA LEU A 66 -3.09 1.30 8.02
C LEU A 66 -1.82 2.13 7.92
N GLU A 67 -1.03 2.11 8.99
CA GLU A 67 0.35 2.55 8.94
C GLU A 67 1.19 1.54 8.13
N ILE A 68 2.09 2.02 7.27
CA ILE A 68 3.04 1.16 6.55
C ILE A 68 4.12 0.70 7.53
N SER A 69 4.14 -0.59 7.84
CA SER A 69 5.21 -1.25 8.58
C SER A 69 6.40 -1.57 7.65
N SER A 70 7.56 -1.91 8.22
CA SER A 70 8.74 -2.31 7.43
C SER A 70 8.50 -3.57 6.59
N GLU A 71 7.77 -4.55 7.13
CA GLU A 71 7.37 -5.75 6.41
C GLU A 71 6.45 -5.42 5.23
N MET A 72 5.47 -4.53 5.47
CA MET A 72 4.56 -4.10 4.43
C MET A 72 5.28 -3.30 3.33
N MET A 73 6.29 -2.49 3.69
CA MET A 73 7.11 -1.76 2.71
C MET A 73 7.82 -2.72 1.74
N GLN A 74 8.39 -3.81 2.24
CA GLN A 74 9.03 -4.83 1.39
C GLN A 74 8.02 -5.49 0.43
N ARG A 75 6.78 -5.71 0.90
CA ARG A 75 5.71 -6.23 0.06
C ARG A 75 5.34 -5.23 -1.04
N ILE A 76 5.13 -3.96 -0.67
CA ILE A 76 4.83 -2.87 -1.61
C ILE A 76 5.91 -2.77 -2.68
N GLU A 77 7.19 -2.81 -2.29
CA GLU A 77 8.32 -2.79 -3.22
C GLU A 77 8.27 -3.96 -4.21
N SER A 78 8.00 -5.18 -3.73
CA SER A 78 7.86 -6.36 -4.58
C SER A 78 6.73 -6.21 -5.61
N GLU A 79 5.58 -5.66 -5.20
CA GLU A 79 4.45 -5.42 -6.10
C GLU A 79 4.75 -4.32 -7.12
N ILE A 80 5.43 -3.24 -6.72
CA ILE A 80 5.87 -2.18 -7.65
C ILE A 80 6.80 -2.78 -8.72
N ILE A 81 7.75 -3.62 -8.34
CA ILE A 81 8.66 -4.29 -9.28
C ILE A 81 7.86 -5.16 -10.26
N LEU A 82 6.96 -6.00 -9.75
CA LEU A 82 6.10 -6.83 -10.59
C LEU A 82 5.24 -6.00 -11.56
N MET A 83 4.68 -4.89 -11.09
CA MET A 83 3.91 -3.98 -11.94
C MET A 83 4.78 -3.35 -13.03
N LEU A 84 6.02 -2.96 -12.72
CA LEU A 84 6.97 -2.41 -13.70
C LEU A 84 7.41 -3.45 -14.74
N GLU A 85 7.60 -4.72 -14.32
CA GLU A 85 7.95 -5.82 -15.24
C GLU A 85 6.83 -6.17 -16.22
N ASN A 86 5.58 -5.84 -15.89
CA ASN A 86 4.39 -6.13 -16.70
C ASN A 86 3.97 -4.97 -17.64
N LEU A 87 4.79 -3.91 -17.76
CA LEU A 87 4.59 -2.79 -18.69
C LEU A 87 5.30 -3.04 -20.04
#